data_AF-A0A9E3G9J3-F1
#
_entry.id   AF-A0A9E3G9J3-F1
#
_cell.length_a   1.000
_cell.length_b   1.000
_cell.length_c   1.000
_cell.angle_alpha   90.00
_cell.angle_beta   90.00
_cell.angle_gamma   90.00
#
_symmetry.space_group_name_H-M   'P 1'
#
loop_
_entity.id
_entity.type
_entity.pdbx_description
1 polymer ?
#
loop_
_entity_poly.entity_id
_entity_poly.type
_entity_poly.pdbx_seq_one_letter_code
_entity_poly.pdbx_strand_id
1 'polypeptide(L)'
;MAGIHRERPGAADLAAATGAAATPLGKDIWMSPGVSNSYAVATDDGRVIVNTGLVFEGPLHRKAFADVPGPTRAVVVTQGHADHWGGVSALRDGETDIIMHRNYHYWRDDNQRLMGYRVPKTSFAFRKFSDAMLEHFKTIDPATIDFSFPEPTTTFDMRHHTTVGGRAFELAWTPGGETTDAAVVWLPQERILFSGNLFGPLFGHVPNLMTIRGDRYRDPILYIEALNTVLEYGPETIVTGHFAPIEGADRIAEEITAMRDAMQAVHDRTVELMNSGADVYTAMREVRVPEDLDVGEGYGKTAWNVRAIWEMYAGWFQHRSTTELYGVAPNSVAADVVNAAGADALVEVARAHLVGGRPVEALHLTDLVLAAEPADSAARAVAAEAHEALLGDTDNFWVKAWLTEEIHELRGL
;
A
#
# COMPACT_ATOMS: atom_id res chain seq x y z
N MET A 1 15.66 16.05 -10.36
CA MET A 1 15.61 14.76 -11.07
C MET A 1 14.24 14.66 -11.72
N ALA A 2 14.11 14.26 -12.98
CA ALA A 2 12.80 14.23 -13.64
C ALA A 2 12.27 12.79 -13.75
N GLY A 3 11.41 12.37 -12.82
CA GLY A 3 10.38 11.37 -13.07
C GLY A 3 10.72 9.94 -12.68
N ILE A 4 11.24 9.69 -11.47
CA ILE A 4 11.59 8.34 -10.96
C ILE A 4 10.47 7.31 -11.23
N HIS A 5 9.22 7.74 -11.04
CA HIS A 5 8.02 6.94 -11.22
C HIS A 5 7.58 6.76 -12.68
N ARG A 6 7.95 7.66 -13.59
CA ARG A 6 7.40 7.70 -14.97
C ARG A 6 7.94 6.59 -15.87
N GLU A 7 9.09 6.03 -15.54
CA GLU A 7 9.73 4.92 -16.26
C GLU A 7 9.36 3.54 -15.69
N ARG A 8 8.52 3.50 -14.64
CA ARG A 8 8.20 2.28 -13.90
C ARG A 8 6.77 1.82 -14.19
N PRO A 9 6.50 0.50 -14.06
CA PRO A 9 5.14 -0.02 -14.14
C PRO A 9 4.22 0.62 -13.09
N GLY A 10 2.95 0.79 -13.44
CA GLY A 10 1.93 1.36 -12.57
C GLY A 10 1.07 0.30 -11.88
N ALA A 11 0.10 0.72 -11.07
CA ALA A 11 -0.80 -0.21 -10.37
C ALA A 11 -1.65 -1.10 -11.29
N ALA A 12 -1.88 -0.64 -12.53
CA ALA A 12 -2.56 -1.44 -13.55
C ALA A 12 -1.77 -2.72 -13.90
N ASP A 13 -0.44 -2.65 -13.85
CA ASP A 13 0.47 -3.74 -14.20
C ASP A 13 0.64 -4.79 -13.08
N LEU A 14 0.13 -4.52 -11.87
CA LEU A 14 0.10 -5.52 -10.79
C LEU A 14 -0.74 -6.72 -11.23
N ALA A 15 -0.22 -7.93 -11.08
CA ALA A 15 -0.85 -9.15 -11.56
C ALA A 15 -0.76 -10.28 -10.54
N ALA A 16 -1.74 -11.18 -10.54
CA ALA A 16 -1.65 -12.40 -9.74
C ALA A 16 -0.69 -13.40 -10.38
N ALA A 17 -0.20 -14.35 -9.59
CA ALA A 17 0.64 -15.43 -10.04
C ALA A 17 -0.10 -16.32 -11.05
N THR A 18 0.62 -16.78 -12.06
CA THR A 18 0.07 -17.64 -13.13
C THR A 18 0.62 -19.07 -13.11
N GLY A 19 1.63 -19.33 -12.26
CA GLY A 19 2.37 -20.60 -12.26
C GLY A 19 3.30 -20.79 -13.47
N ALA A 20 3.62 -19.70 -14.18
CA ALA A 20 4.70 -19.66 -15.16
C ALA A 20 6.06 -19.95 -14.50
N ALA A 21 7.03 -20.41 -15.29
CA ALA A 21 8.38 -20.66 -14.80
C ALA A 21 8.98 -19.39 -14.16
N ALA A 22 9.75 -19.57 -13.07
CA ALA A 22 10.39 -18.44 -12.42
C ALA A 22 11.43 -17.77 -13.33
N THR A 23 11.48 -16.45 -13.32
CA THR A 23 12.42 -15.65 -14.09
C THR A 23 13.76 -15.59 -13.36
N PRO A 24 14.88 -16.00 -13.98
CA PRO A 24 16.20 -15.86 -13.37
C PRO A 24 16.60 -14.38 -13.33
N LEU A 25 17.03 -13.91 -12.15
CA LEU A 25 17.55 -12.56 -11.93
C LEU A 25 19.08 -12.51 -11.91
N GLY A 26 19.74 -13.67 -12.03
CA GLY A 26 21.19 -13.80 -11.88
C GLY A 26 21.60 -14.00 -10.41
N LYS A 27 22.89 -14.28 -10.18
CA LYS A 27 23.47 -14.56 -8.85
C LYS A 27 22.66 -15.59 -8.05
N ASP A 28 22.17 -16.64 -8.73
CA ASP A 28 21.36 -17.70 -8.15
C ASP A 28 20.08 -17.21 -7.44
N ILE A 29 19.38 -16.26 -8.07
CA ILE A 29 18.09 -15.73 -7.62
C ILE A 29 17.05 -15.92 -8.73
N TRP A 30 15.87 -16.39 -8.35
CA TRP A 30 14.71 -16.57 -9.24
C TRP A 30 13.49 -15.84 -8.69
N MET A 31 12.73 -15.20 -9.57
CA MET A 31 11.50 -14.49 -9.25
C MET A 31 10.29 -15.23 -9.82
N SER A 32 9.28 -15.48 -9.00
CA SER A 32 7.95 -15.88 -9.42
C SER A 32 6.99 -14.71 -9.24
N PRO A 33 6.47 -14.11 -10.35
CA PRO A 33 5.54 -12.99 -10.25
C PRO A 33 4.26 -13.37 -9.51
N GLY A 34 3.73 -12.44 -8.73
CA GLY A 34 2.47 -12.56 -7.97
C GLY A 34 1.96 -11.19 -7.53
N VAL A 35 0.89 -11.16 -6.73
CA VAL A 35 0.38 -9.88 -6.20
C VAL A 35 1.48 -9.12 -5.49
N SER A 36 2.23 -9.81 -4.62
CA SER A 36 3.64 -9.50 -4.36
C SER A 36 4.46 -10.68 -4.87
N ASN A 37 5.59 -10.40 -5.50
CA ASN A 37 6.49 -11.40 -6.04
C ASN A 37 7.07 -12.28 -4.92
N SER A 38 7.26 -13.56 -5.24
CA SER A 38 8.03 -14.50 -4.42
C SER A 38 9.41 -14.70 -5.04
N TYR A 39 10.44 -14.82 -4.20
CA TYR A 39 11.82 -15.01 -4.66
C TYR A 39 12.43 -16.27 -4.07
N ALA A 40 13.13 -17.05 -4.88
CA ALA A 40 13.96 -18.15 -4.43
C ALA A 40 15.44 -17.81 -4.60
N VAL A 41 16.18 -17.87 -3.50
CA VAL A 41 17.62 -17.62 -3.42
C VAL A 41 18.32 -18.95 -3.17
N ALA A 42 18.98 -19.50 -4.19
CA ALA A 42 19.68 -20.77 -4.02
C ALA A 42 21.01 -20.59 -3.27
N THR A 43 21.41 -21.67 -2.61
CA THR A 43 22.59 -21.78 -1.73
C THR A 43 23.19 -23.18 -1.89
N ASP A 44 24.35 -23.44 -1.28
CA ASP A 44 24.97 -24.77 -1.31
C ASP A 44 24.17 -25.84 -0.53
N ASP A 45 23.20 -25.43 0.29
CA ASP A 45 22.40 -26.32 1.16
C ASP A 45 20.89 -26.10 0.99
N GLY A 46 20.42 -25.93 -0.25
CA GLY A 46 19.01 -25.68 -0.57
C GLY A 46 18.74 -24.22 -0.90
N ARG A 47 17.58 -23.71 -0.50
CA ARG A 47 17.16 -22.35 -0.85
C ARG A 47 16.52 -21.59 0.31
N VAL A 48 16.61 -20.27 0.23
CA VAL A 48 15.84 -19.33 1.04
C VAL A 48 14.77 -18.71 0.16
N ILE A 49 13.52 -18.76 0.60
CA ILE A 49 12.41 -18.07 -0.06
C ILE A 49 12.20 -16.71 0.61
N VAL A 50 12.06 -15.63 -0.17
CA VAL A 50 11.71 -14.30 0.33
C VAL A 50 10.34 -13.93 -0.21
N ASN A 51 9.37 -13.76 0.70
CA ASN A 51 7.93 -13.60 0.43
C ASN A 51 7.29 -14.76 -0.36
N THR A 52 5.98 -14.89 -0.29
CA THR A 52 5.26 -16.09 -0.75
C THR A 52 3.95 -15.83 -1.49
N GLY A 53 3.64 -14.58 -1.84
CA GLY A 53 2.37 -14.26 -2.50
C GLY A 53 1.16 -14.43 -1.57
N LEU A 54 -0.03 -14.27 -2.14
CA LEU A 54 -1.30 -14.60 -1.50
C LEU A 54 -1.43 -16.11 -1.28
N VAL A 55 -2.38 -16.49 -0.43
CA VAL A 55 -2.63 -17.89 -0.06
C VAL A 55 -2.84 -18.78 -1.29
N PHE A 56 -3.64 -18.34 -2.26
CA PHE A 56 -3.89 -19.11 -3.48
C PHE A 56 -2.69 -19.14 -4.45
N GLU A 57 -1.73 -18.23 -4.30
CA GLU A 57 -0.54 -18.13 -5.16
C GLU A 57 0.56 -19.11 -4.71
N GLY A 58 0.55 -19.55 -3.45
CA GLY A 58 1.55 -20.47 -2.89
C GLY A 58 1.82 -21.72 -3.75
N PRO A 59 0.80 -22.50 -4.16
CA PRO A 59 0.99 -23.64 -5.06
C PRO A 59 1.55 -23.26 -6.43
N LEU A 60 1.20 -22.07 -6.94
CA LEU A 60 1.69 -21.55 -8.22
C LEU A 60 3.18 -21.18 -8.13
N HIS A 61 3.60 -20.56 -7.02
CA HIS A 61 5.00 -20.29 -6.74
C HIS A 61 5.81 -21.58 -6.53
N ARG A 62 5.26 -22.57 -5.80
CA ARG A 62 5.91 -23.89 -5.64
C ARG A 62 6.16 -24.54 -7.00
N LYS A 63 5.20 -24.47 -7.92
CA LYS A 63 5.38 -24.93 -9.30
C LYS A 63 6.46 -24.13 -10.04
N ALA A 64 6.45 -22.80 -9.91
CA ALA A 64 7.44 -21.94 -10.56
C ALA A 64 8.88 -22.21 -10.10
N PHE A 65 9.07 -22.63 -8.85
CA PHE A 65 10.37 -22.97 -8.26
C PHE A 65 10.71 -24.46 -8.33
N ALA A 66 9.99 -25.27 -9.11
CA ALA A 66 10.26 -26.70 -9.24
C ALA A 66 11.69 -27.01 -9.73
N ASP A 67 12.24 -26.13 -10.59
CA ASP A 67 13.59 -26.28 -11.15
C ASP A 67 14.68 -25.58 -10.31
N VAL A 68 14.32 -24.89 -9.21
CA VAL A 68 15.30 -24.28 -8.30
C VAL A 68 15.82 -25.36 -7.35
N PRO A 69 17.13 -25.67 -7.33
CA PRO A 69 17.65 -26.82 -6.60
C PRO A 69 17.45 -26.78 -5.08
N GLY A 70 17.26 -27.98 -4.52
CA GLY A 70 17.29 -28.25 -3.08
C GLY A 70 16.04 -27.83 -2.30
N PRO A 71 15.94 -28.25 -1.03
CA PRO A 71 14.79 -27.98 -0.19
C PRO A 71 14.76 -26.52 0.28
N THR A 72 13.56 -26.02 0.60
CA THR A 72 13.36 -24.74 1.26
C THR A 72 13.84 -24.81 2.72
N ARG A 73 14.99 -24.22 3.02
CA ARG A 73 15.56 -24.18 4.38
C ARG A 73 15.01 -23.04 5.22
N ALA A 74 14.73 -21.91 4.58
CA ALA A 74 14.11 -20.79 5.26
C ALA A 74 13.09 -20.09 4.36
N VAL A 75 12.08 -19.50 4.98
CA VAL A 75 11.15 -18.56 4.37
C VAL A 75 11.21 -17.27 5.18
N VAL A 76 11.65 -16.18 4.55
CA VAL A 76 11.65 -14.85 5.13
C VAL A 76 10.41 -14.12 4.64
N VAL A 77 9.57 -13.66 5.58
CA VAL A 77 8.44 -12.80 5.27
C VAL A 77 8.83 -11.37 5.63
N THR A 78 8.84 -10.49 4.63
CA THR A 78 9.33 -9.11 4.80
C THR A 78 8.33 -8.22 5.54
N GLN A 79 7.05 -8.59 5.61
CA GLN A 79 5.98 -7.80 6.23
C GLN A 79 4.71 -8.62 6.46
N GLY A 80 3.86 -8.19 7.40
CA GLY A 80 2.66 -8.90 7.79
C GLY A 80 1.54 -9.00 6.74
N HIS A 81 1.64 -8.34 5.58
CA HIS A 81 0.58 -8.38 4.57
C HIS A 81 0.36 -9.76 3.93
N ALA A 82 -0.90 -10.06 3.62
CA ALA A 82 -1.32 -11.39 3.15
C ALA A 82 -0.65 -11.83 1.85
N ASP A 83 -0.29 -10.89 0.98
CA ASP A 83 0.46 -11.13 -0.26
C ASP A 83 1.97 -11.40 -0.02
N HIS A 84 2.44 -11.37 1.22
CA HIS A 84 3.84 -11.70 1.57
C HIS A 84 3.99 -13.02 2.31
N TRP A 85 3.02 -13.37 3.16
CA TRP A 85 3.04 -14.62 3.94
C TRP A 85 2.08 -15.69 3.42
N GLY A 86 1.11 -15.34 2.57
CA GLY A 86 -0.01 -16.19 2.21
C GLY A 86 0.41 -17.57 1.72
N GLY A 87 1.42 -17.66 0.87
CA GLY A 87 1.92 -18.92 0.32
C GLY A 87 2.89 -19.70 1.22
N VAL A 88 3.15 -19.30 2.47
CA VAL A 88 4.15 -19.97 3.35
C VAL A 88 3.86 -21.46 3.50
N SER A 89 2.61 -21.85 3.79
CA SER A 89 2.22 -23.26 3.95
C SER A 89 2.51 -24.10 2.70
N ALA A 90 2.44 -23.49 1.51
CA ALA A 90 2.70 -24.13 0.24
C ALA A 90 4.16 -24.02 -0.24
N LEU A 91 5.04 -23.30 0.46
CA LEU A 91 6.45 -23.14 0.05
C LEU A 91 7.45 -23.71 1.06
N ARG A 92 7.01 -23.95 2.30
CA ARG A 92 7.80 -24.69 3.28
C ARG A 92 7.92 -26.17 2.92
N ASP A 93 9.09 -26.73 3.23
CA ASP A 93 9.34 -28.17 3.26
C ASP A 93 9.37 -28.62 4.73
N GLY A 94 10.12 -29.69 5.07
CA GLY A 94 10.17 -30.27 6.42
C GLY A 94 10.55 -29.28 7.53
N GLU A 95 11.83 -29.19 7.87
CA GLU A 95 12.35 -28.29 8.92
C GLU A 95 12.66 -26.89 8.35
N THR A 96 11.68 -26.26 7.69
CA THR A 96 11.85 -24.89 7.18
C THR A 96 11.76 -23.87 8.32
N ASP A 97 12.77 -23.00 8.42
CA ASP A 97 12.75 -21.86 9.34
C ASP A 97 11.90 -20.71 8.75
N ILE A 98 10.81 -20.35 9.43
CA ILE A 98 9.95 -19.22 9.09
C ILE A 98 10.41 -18.02 9.91
N ILE A 99 11.02 -17.05 9.22
CA ILE A 99 11.64 -15.87 9.83
C ILE A 99 10.74 -14.65 9.60
N MET A 100 10.32 -14.02 10.68
CA MET A 100 9.52 -12.79 10.68
C MET A 100 10.03 -11.79 11.71
N HIS A 101 9.74 -10.51 11.52
CA HIS A 101 9.99 -9.54 12.58
C HIS A 101 9.05 -9.78 13.77
N ARG A 102 9.49 -9.56 15.01
CA ARG A 102 8.72 -9.84 16.25
C ARG A 102 7.35 -9.14 16.30
N ASN A 103 7.19 -8.04 15.58
CA ASN A 103 5.93 -7.29 15.52
C ASN A 103 4.85 -7.92 14.62
N TYR A 104 5.12 -9.05 13.95
CA TYR A 104 4.13 -9.74 13.08
C TYR A 104 2.76 -9.91 13.77
N HIS A 105 2.76 -10.23 15.05
CA HIS A 105 1.56 -10.49 15.84
C HIS A 105 0.64 -9.26 15.94
N TYR A 106 1.18 -8.04 15.96
CA TYR A 106 0.36 -6.83 15.98
C TYR A 106 -0.49 -6.70 14.72
N TRP A 107 0.11 -6.95 13.55
CA TRP A 107 -0.61 -6.92 12.30
C TRP A 107 -1.61 -8.09 12.21
N ARG A 108 -1.16 -9.31 12.52
CA ARG A 108 -1.98 -10.53 12.49
C ARG A 108 -3.24 -10.35 13.33
N ASP A 109 -3.06 -9.94 14.58
CA ASP A 109 -4.16 -9.84 15.54
C ASP A 109 -5.15 -8.73 15.15
N ASP A 110 -4.65 -7.58 14.67
CA ASP A 110 -5.52 -6.50 14.19
C ASP A 110 -6.34 -6.93 12.98
N ASN A 111 -5.71 -7.64 12.04
CA ASN A 111 -6.42 -8.13 10.86
C ASN A 111 -7.49 -9.16 11.24
N GLN A 112 -7.20 -10.04 12.20
CA GLN A 112 -8.19 -10.99 12.73
C GLN A 112 -9.36 -10.29 13.44
N ARG A 113 -9.07 -9.28 14.28
CA ARG A 113 -10.10 -8.51 15.02
C ARG A 113 -10.99 -7.70 14.08
N LEU A 114 -10.42 -7.15 13.01
CA LEU A 114 -11.09 -6.18 12.13
C LEU A 114 -11.45 -6.75 10.75
N MET A 115 -11.35 -8.07 10.55
CA MET A 115 -11.59 -8.69 9.23
C MET A 115 -12.96 -8.32 8.64
N GLY A 116 -14.02 -8.39 9.46
CA GLY A 116 -15.38 -8.01 9.04
C GLY A 116 -15.55 -6.53 8.68
N TYR A 117 -14.65 -5.66 9.16
CA TYR A 117 -14.62 -4.24 8.80
C TYR A 117 -13.74 -3.96 7.57
N ARG A 118 -12.56 -4.58 7.50
CA ARG A 118 -11.54 -4.31 6.48
C ARG A 118 -11.86 -4.94 5.12
N VAL A 119 -12.38 -6.17 5.09
CA VAL A 119 -12.62 -6.88 3.83
C VAL A 119 -13.60 -6.11 2.92
N PRO A 120 -14.81 -5.72 3.37
CA PRO A 120 -15.73 -4.97 2.51
C PRO A 120 -15.15 -3.64 2.00
N LYS A 121 -14.33 -2.97 2.82
CA LYS A 121 -13.68 -1.68 2.50
C LYS A 121 -12.44 -1.80 1.61
N THR A 122 -12.04 -3.01 1.25
CA THR A 122 -10.86 -3.25 0.41
C THR A 122 -11.24 -3.93 -0.90
N SER A 123 -12.28 -4.76 -0.89
CA SER A 123 -12.66 -5.60 -2.04
C SER A 123 -12.93 -4.83 -3.33
N PHE A 124 -13.52 -3.62 -3.25
CA PHE A 124 -13.83 -2.82 -4.44
C PHE A 124 -12.58 -2.49 -5.28
N ALA A 125 -11.43 -2.31 -4.62
CA ALA A 125 -10.17 -1.95 -5.26
C ALA A 125 -9.40 -3.14 -5.86
N PHE A 126 -9.72 -4.36 -5.43
CA PHE A 126 -8.94 -5.57 -5.78
C PHE A 126 -9.76 -6.66 -6.49
N ARG A 127 -10.89 -6.30 -7.11
CA ARG A 127 -11.75 -7.22 -7.88
C ARG A 127 -10.97 -8.14 -8.82
N LYS A 128 -9.97 -7.61 -9.55
CA LYS A 128 -9.13 -8.41 -10.48
C LYS A 128 -8.43 -9.60 -9.80
N PHE A 129 -8.02 -9.45 -8.54
CA PHE A 129 -7.38 -10.53 -7.79
C PHE A 129 -8.40 -11.50 -7.20
N SER A 130 -9.58 -11.02 -6.82
CA SER A 130 -10.71 -11.89 -6.47
C SER A 130 -11.13 -12.76 -7.65
N ASP A 131 -11.20 -12.19 -8.86
CA ASP A 131 -11.51 -12.94 -10.09
C ASP A 131 -10.43 -13.99 -10.41
N ALA A 132 -9.15 -13.63 -10.28
CA ALA A 132 -8.04 -14.55 -10.47
C ALA A 132 -8.07 -15.72 -9.45
N MET A 133 -8.37 -15.42 -8.18
CA MET A 133 -8.54 -16.43 -7.14
C MET A 133 -9.69 -17.39 -7.48
N LEU A 134 -10.85 -16.84 -7.87
CA LEU A 134 -12.02 -17.64 -8.27
C LEU A 134 -11.72 -18.52 -9.49
N GLU A 135 -10.98 -18.02 -10.47
CA GLU A 135 -10.54 -18.80 -11.63
C GLU A 135 -9.61 -19.93 -11.21
N HIS A 136 -8.64 -19.66 -10.34
CA HIS A 136 -7.73 -20.69 -9.83
C HIS A 136 -8.48 -21.79 -9.08
N PHE A 137 -9.49 -21.45 -8.27
CA PHE A 137 -10.33 -22.40 -7.53
C PHE A 137 -11.17 -23.32 -8.43
N LYS A 138 -11.33 -23.03 -9.72
CA LYS A 138 -11.93 -23.99 -10.67
C LYS A 138 -11.01 -25.18 -10.98
N THR A 139 -9.71 -25.03 -10.70
CA THR A 139 -8.66 -26.01 -11.07
C THR A 139 -8.11 -26.80 -9.89
N ILE A 140 -8.44 -26.40 -8.66
CA ILE A 140 -7.99 -27.04 -7.42
C ILE A 140 -9.16 -27.20 -6.45
N ASP A 141 -9.05 -28.13 -5.50
CA ASP A 141 -10.01 -28.24 -4.40
C ASP A 141 -9.70 -27.15 -3.35
N PRO A 142 -10.60 -26.17 -3.10
CA PRO A 142 -10.37 -25.12 -2.12
C PRO A 142 -10.15 -25.65 -0.70
N ALA A 143 -10.62 -26.86 -0.37
CA ALA A 143 -10.40 -27.48 0.94
C ALA A 143 -8.93 -27.87 1.17
N THR A 144 -8.12 -27.90 0.12
CA THR A 144 -6.67 -28.17 0.21
C THR A 144 -5.83 -26.93 0.51
N ILE A 145 -6.47 -25.76 0.54
CA ILE A 145 -5.81 -24.47 0.77
C ILE A 145 -5.82 -24.14 2.25
N ASP A 146 -4.63 -23.96 2.81
CA ASP A 146 -4.45 -23.53 4.19
C ASP A 146 -4.43 -21.99 4.27
N PHE A 147 -5.54 -21.41 4.73
CA PHE A 147 -5.67 -19.96 4.96
C PHE A 147 -5.12 -19.51 6.32
N SER A 148 -4.51 -20.40 7.12
CA SER A 148 -3.98 -20.03 8.42
C SER A 148 -2.76 -19.12 8.29
N PHE A 149 -2.66 -18.17 9.23
CA PHE A 149 -1.46 -17.37 9.35
C PHE A 149 -0.31 -18.26 9.84
N PRO A 150 0.87 -18.24 9.20
CA PRO A 150 2.00 -19.07 9.60
C PRO A 150 2.63 -18.58 10.91
N GLU A 151 2.84 -19.47 11.87
CA GLU A 151 3.57 -19.11 13.08
C GLU A 151 5.08 -19.11 12.81
N PRO A 152 5.80 -18.01 13.09
CA PRO A 152 7.25 -17.96 12.87
C PRO A 152 7.99 -18.89 13.83
N THR A 153 9.00 -19.60 13.31
CA THR A 153 9.95 -20.37 14.13
C THR A 153 11.08 -19.49 14.66
N THR A 154 11.39 -18.41 13.93
CA THR A 154 12.40 -17.42 14.32
C THR A 154 11.79 -16.02 14.24
N THR A 155 11.98 -15.24 15.31
CA THR A 155 11.66 -13.82 15.31
C THR A 155 12.88 -12.98 15.66
N PHE A 156 12.90 -11.74 15.20
CA PHE A 156 13.96 -10.79 15.51
C PHE A 156 13.41 -9.41 15.84
N ASP A 157 14.27 -8.59 16.45
CA ASP A 157 13.97 -7.20 16.84
C ASP A 157 14.62 -6.26 15.83
N MET A 158 15.82 -5.73 16.10
CA MET A 158 16.46 -4.75 15.20
C MET A 158 17.08 -5.37 13.95
N ARG A 159 17.93 -6.39 14.14
CA ARG A 159 18.66 -7.07 13.06
C ARG A 159 18.73 -8.58 13.33
N HIS A 160 18.83 -9.35 12.27
CA HIS A 160 19.07 -10.80 12.34
C HIS A 160 20.08 -11.21 11.27
N HIS A 161 21.05 -12.03 11.65
CA HIS A 161 22.04 -12.59 10.74
C HIS A 161 21.86 -14.10 10.70
N THR A 162 21.76 -14.63 9.49
CA THR A 162 21.72 -16.08 9.27
C THR A 162 22.58 -16.45 8.07
N THR A 163 22.94 -17.72 7.99
CA THR A 163 23.71 -18.28 6.87
C THR A 163 23.11 -19.61 6.49
N VAL A 164 22.76 -19.75 5.21
CA VAL A 164 22.20 -20.98 4.64
C VAL A 164 23.10 -21.39 3.49
N GLY A 165 23.64 -22.61 3.52
CA GLY A 165 24.52 -23.12 2.46
C GLY A 165 25.66 -22.17 2.11
N GLY A 166 26.33 -21.58 3.11
CA GLY A 166 27.46 -20.66 2.92
C GLY A 166 27.09 -19.23 2.50
N ARG A 167 25.82 -18.94 2.16
CA ARG A 167 25.35 -17.61 1.76
C ARG A 167 24.81 -16.85 2.96
N ALA A 168 25.28 -15.61 3.16
CA ALA A 168 24.88 -14.79 4.30
C ALA A 168 23.63 -13.97 3.99
N PHE A 169 22.75 -13.87 4.98
CA PHE A 169 21.54 -13.06 4.93
C PHE A 169 21.51 -12.18 6.18
N GLU A 170 21.29 -10.89 5.99
CA GLU A 170 21.03 -9.94 7.07
C GLU A 170 19.63 -9.38 6.93
N LEU A 171 18.81 -9.48 7.96
CA LEU A 171 17.52 -8.82 8.03
C LEU A 171 17.64 -7.59 8.91
N ALA A 172 17.02 -6.49 8.49
CA ALA A 172 16.94 -5.27 9.28
C ALA A 172 15.50 -4.77 9.34
N TRP A 173 15.04 -4.43 10.55
CA TRP A 173 13.71 -3.88 10.77
C TRP A 173 13.61 -2.45 10.22
N THR A 174 12.52 -2.18 9.51
CA THR A 174 12.22 -0.91 8.86
C THR A 174 10.77 -0.47 9.14
N PRO A 175 10.46 -0.04 10.38
CA PRO A 175 9.08 0.11 10.88
C PRO A 175 8.22 1.17 10.21
N GLY A 176 8.84 2.15 9.55
CA GLY A 176 8.11 3.16 8.79
C GLY A 176 7.74 2.73 7.38
N GLY A 177 8.13 1.52 6.97
CA GLY A 177 7.71 0.93 5.70
C GLY A 177 6.22 0.60 5.67
N GLU A 178 5.89 -0.43 4.92
CA GLU A 178 4.50 -0.75 4.60
C GLU A 178 3.72 -1.33 5.79
N THR A 179 4.38 -1.95 6.74
CA THR A 179 3.78 -2.39 8.00
C THR A 179 4.72 -2.12 9.17
N THR A 180 4.18 -2.14 10.39
CA THR A 180 4.97 -1.94 11.62
C THR A 180 5.99 -3.06 11.88
N ASP A 181 5.85 -4.20 11.19
CA ASP A 181 6.75 -5.34 11.21
C ASP A 181 7.59 -5.47 9.91
N ALA A 182 7.56 -4.45 9.04
CA ALA A 182 8.31 -4.47 7.80
C ALA A 182 9.82 -4.57 8.04
N ALA A 183 10.50 -5.34 7.20
CA ALA A 183 11.93 -5.55 7.22
C ALA A 183 12.49 -5.75 5.81
N VAL A 184 13.77 -5.44 5.66
CA VAL A 184 14.54 -5.70 4.43
C VAL A 184 15.46 -6.90 4.61
N VAL A 185 15.82 -7.57 3.51
CA VAL A 185 16.80 -8.67 3.49
C VAL A 185 18.00 -8.26 2.64
N TRP A 186 19.18 -8.26 3.23
CA TRP A 186 20.45 -7.87 2.62
C TRP A 186 21.33 -9.09 2.37
N LEU A 187 21.84 -9.19 1.14
CA LEU A 187 22.85 -10.15 0.71
C LEU A 187 24.19 -9.41 0.56
N PRO A 188 25.08 -9.45 1.57
CA PRO A 188 26.26 -8.61 1.60
C PRO A 188 27.30 -8.94 0.53
N GLN A 189 27.44 -10.21 0.13
CA GLN A 189 28.44 -10.61 -0.87
C GLN A 189 28.09 -10.07 -2.26
N GLU A 190 26.80 -10.07 -2.61
CA GLU A 190 26.29 -9.66 -3.92
C GLU A 190 25.84 -8.20 -3.97
N ARG A 191 25.76 -7.55 -2.80
CA ARG A 191 25.22 -6.21 -2.59
C ARG A 191 23.78 -6.07 -3.10
N ILE A 192 22.95 -7.07 -2.82
CA ILE A 192 21.53 -7.12 -3.20
C ILE A 192 20.64 -6.92 -1.98
N LEU A 193 19.66 -6.03 -2.08
CA LEU A 193 18.66 -5.79 -1.03
C LEU A 193 17.26 -6.16 -1.53
N PHE A 194 16.60 -7.09 -0.84
CA PHE A 194 15.16 -7.32 -0.98
C PHE A 194 14.41 -6.37 -0.06
N SER A 195 13.64 -5.44 -0.62
CA SER A 195 13.00 -4.39 0.16
C SER A 195 11.61 -4.74 0.67
N GLY A 196 11.02 -5.84 0.18
CA GLY A 196 9.56 -6.02 0.26
C GLY A 196 8.85 -4.79 -0.29
N ASN A 197 7.81 -4.32 0.40
CA ASN A 197 7.13 -3.07 0.05
C ASN A 197 7.59 -1.88 0.88
N LEU A 198 8.83 -1.85 1.41
CA LEU A 198 9.35 -0.69 2.14
C LEU A 198 9.03 0.64 1.43
N PHE A 199 9.24 0.71 0.11
CA PHE A 199 8.96 1.90 -0.70
C PHE A 199 7.48 2.05 -1.14
N GLY A 200 6.59 1.20 -0.64
CA GLY A 200 5.24 0.97 -1.14
C GLY A 200 5.19 -0.05 -2.29
N PRO A 201 3.99 -0.41 -2.77
CA PRO A 201 3.83 -1.33 -3.90
C PRO A 201 4.34 -0.79 -5.24
N LEU A 202 4.41 0.54 -5.38
CA LEU A 202 4.97 1.21 -6.55
C LEU A 202 6.21 2.01 -6.12
N PHE A 203 7.38 1.62 -6.60
CA PHE A 203 8.63 2.34 -6.32
C PHE A 203 8.63 3.74 -6.95
N GLY A 204 9.26 4.72 -6.29
CA GLY A 204 9.37 6.08 -6.80
C GLY A 204 8.14 6.96 -6.52
N HIS A 205 7.28 6.51 -5.62
CA HIS A 205 6.09 7.24 -5.19
C HIS A 205 6.15 7.59 -3.70
N VAL A 206 5.41 8.63 -3.29
CA VAL A 206 5.21 8.91 -1.88
C VAL A 206 4.53 7.72 -1.21
N PRO A 207 4.90 7.35 0.03
CA PRO A 207 4.29 6.21 0.70
C PRO A 207 2.81 6.49 0.99
N ASN A 208 2.05 5.45 1.34
CA ASN A 208 0.83 5.65 2.12
C ASN A 208 1.24 5.63 3.59
N LEU A 209 1.24 6.78 4.29
CA LEU A 209 1.38 6.76 5.76
C LEU A 209 0.12 6.22 6.45
N MET A 210 -1.02 6.28 5.76
CA MET A 210 -2.26 5.59 6.10
C MET A 210 -2.96 5.23 4.80
N THR A 211 -3.28 3.96 4.62
CA THR A 211 -3.97 3.49 3.42
C THR A 211 -5.49 3.69 3.55
N ILE A 212 -6.16 4.08 2.47
CA ILE A 212 -7.60 4.40 2.50
C ILE A 212 -8.50 3.23 2.94
N ARG A 213 -8.03 1.98 2.77
CA ARG A 213 -8.74 0.80 3.28
C ARG A 213 -8.78 0.71 4.82
N GLY A 214 -8.00 1.55 5.50
CA GLY A 214 -7.82 1.57 6.94
C GLY A 214 -6.69 0.65 7.38
N ASP A 215 -5.69 1.24 8.04
CA ASP A 215 -4.65 0.54 8.79
C ASP A 215 -4.13 1.42 9.93
N ARG A 216 -3.20 0.91 10.74
CA ARG A 216 -2.46 1.77 11.67
C ARG A 216 -1.67 2.82 10.89
N TYR A 217 -1.53 4.01 11.48
CA TYR A 217 -0.63 5.03 10.98
C TYR A 217 0.81 4.50 10.94
N ARG A 218 1.50 4.78 9.84
CA ARG A 218 2.94 4.56 9.65
C ARG A 218 3.64 5.88 9.92
N ASP A 219 4.71 5.82 10.70
CA ASP A 219 5.42 7.02 11.13
C ASP A 219 6.33 7.56 10.01
N PRO A 220 6.21 8.86 9.67
CA PRO A 220 7.01 9.48 8.61
C PRO A 220 8.52 9.52 8.94
N ILE A 221 8.88 9.71 10.21
CA ILE A 221 10.28 9.75 10.66
C ILE A 221 10.87 8.35 10.59
N LEU A 222 10.14 7.33 11.04
CA LEU A 222 10.60 5.94 10.91
C LEU A 222 10.73 5.52 9.43
N TYR A 223 9.93 6.10 8.52
CA TYR A 223 10.05 5.84 7.09
C TYR A 223 11.35 6.44 6.55
N ILE A 224 11.63 7.69 6.90
CA ILE A 224 12.87 8.39 6.55
C ILE A 224 14.10 7.63 7.09
N GLU A 225 14.06 7.17 8.34
CA GLU A 225 15.11 6.35 8.95
C GLU A 225 15.31 5.00 8.24
N ALA A 226 14.22 4.38 7.78
CA ALA A 226 14.31 3.16 6.99
C ALA A 226 14.96 3.40 5.62
N LEU A 227 14.70 4.53 4.96
CA LEU A 227 15.39 4.91 3.73
C LEU A 227 16.89 5.17 3.97
N ASN A 228 17.25 5.81 5.09
CA ASN A 228 18.64 5.96 5.51
C ASN A 228 19.34 4.60 5.70
N THR A 229 18.64 3.63 6.30
CA THR A 229 19.15 2.26 6.46
C THR A 229 19.49 1.62 5.11
N VAL A 230 18.65 1.80 4.09
CA VAL A 230 18.96 1.28 2.74
C VAL A 230 20.15 2.00 2.11
N LEU A 231 20.24 3.33 2.26
CA LEU A 231 21.39 4.11 1.78
C LEU A 231 22.71 3.66 2.44
N GLU A 232 22.69 3.31 3.73
CA GLU A 232 23.85 2.80 4.46
C GLU A 232 24.34 1.44 3.94
N TYR A 233 23.44 0.55 3.53
CA TYR A 233 23.83 -0.71 2.88
C TYR A 233 24.48 -0.46 1.51
N GLY A 234 24.10 0.62 0.83
CA GLY A 234 24.56 0.97 -0.50
C GLY A 234 24.39 -0.18 -1.51
N PRO A 235 23.16 -0.67 -1.75
CA PRO A 235 22.91 -1.78 -2.68
C PRO A 235 23.33 -1.46 -4.11
N GLU A 236 23.81 -2.48 -4.84
CA GLU A 236 23.98 -2.42 -6.30
C GLU A 236 22.70 -2.83 -7.03
N THR A 237 21.88 -3.68 -6.38
CA THR A 237 20.59 -4.11 -6.88
C THR A 237 19.56 -4.02 -5.75
N ILE A 238 18.39 -3.46 -6.03
CA ILE A 238 17.20 -3.57 -5.18
C ILE A 238 16.17 -4.46 -5.85
N VAL A 239 15.75 -5.49 -5.13
CA VAL A 239 14.62 -6.34 -5.48
C VAL A 239 13.41 -5.92 -4.65
N THR A 240 12.41 -5.31 -5.29
CA THR A 240 11.21 -4.85 -4.55
C THR A 240 10.17 -5.96 -4.40
N GLY A 241 9.07 -5.70 -3.70
CA GLY A 241 7.95 -6.64 -3.66
C GLY A 241 7.26 -6.83 -5.01
N HIS A 242 7.48 -5.93 -5.98
CA HIS A 242 6.77 -5.91 -7.27
C HIS A 242 7.73 -5.68 -8.44
N PHE A 243 7.31 -6.08 -9.64
CA PHE A 243 8.01 -5.80 -10.90
C PHE A 243 9.49 -6.24 -10.94
N ALA A 244 10.26 -5.71 -11.88
CA ALA A 244 11.66 -6.05 -12.10
C ALA A 244 12.60 -5.34 -11.10
N PRO A 245 13.78 -5.91 -10.80
CA PRO A 245 14.79 -5.26 -9.96
C PRO A 245 15.26 -3.90 -10.49
N ILE A 246 15.78 -3.09 -9.58
CA ILE A 246 16.41 -1.80 -9.86
C ILE A 246 17.93 -2.00 -9.74
N GLU A 247 18.67 -1.57 -10.75
CA GLU A 247 20.10 -1.81 -10.88
C GLU A 247 20.90 -0.49 -10.88
N GLY A 248 22.10 -0.55 -10.31
CA GLY A 248 23.09 0.53 -10.31
C GLY A 248 23.11 1.30 -8.99
N ALA A 249 24.21 1.20 -8.24
CA ALA A 249 24.34 1.78 -6.91
C ALA A 249 24.12 3.31 -6.89
N ASP A 250 24.68 4.04 -7.86
CA ASP A 250 24.52 5.50 -7.93
C ASP A 250 23.07 5.89 -8.21
N ARG A 251 22.41 5.19 -9.16
CA ARG A 251 20.99 5.39 -9.48
C ARG A 251 20.12 5.11 -8.26
N ILE A 252 20.37 4.00 -7.57
CA ILE A 252 19.60 3.60 -6.39
C ILE A 252 19.78 4.63 -5.26
N ALA A 253 21.02 5.06 -4.99
CA ALA A 253 21.31 6.05 -3.96
C ALA A 253 20.63 7.39 -4.27
N GLU A 254 20.66 7.81 -5.53
CA GLU A 254 19.97 9.00 -6.03
C GLU A 254 18.44 8.89 -5.86
N GLU A 255 17.82 7.83 -6.36
CA GLU A 255 16.36 7.63 -6.31
C GLU A 255 15.84 7.50 -4.86
N ILE A 256 16.55 6.80 -3.98
CA ILE A 256 16.18 6.69 -2.55
C ILE A 256 16.39 8.00 -1.82
N THR A 257 17.46 8.74 -2.11
CA THR A 257 17.68 10.06 -1.53
C THR A 257 16.54 11.00 -1.89
N ALA A 258 16.06 10.98 -3.13
CA ALA A 258 14.92 11.80 -3.54
C ALA A 258 13.62 11.43 -2.79
N MET A 259 13.33 10.14 -2.60
CA MET A 259 12.17 9.71 -1.80
C MET A 259 12.30 10.13 -0.33
N ARG A 260 13.50 10.02 0.24
CA ARG A 260 13.83 10.39 1.63
C ARG A 260 13.65 11.88 1.85
N ASP A 261 14.23 12.69 0.97
CA ASP A 261 14.16 14.15 1.03
C ASP A 261 12.73 14.65 0.74
N ALA A 262 11.98 13.95 -0.12
CA ALA A 262 10.58 14.29 -0.42
C ALA A 262 9.70 14.10 0.80
N MET A 263 9.86 12.97 1.51
CA MET A 263 9.08 12.73 2.73
C MET A 263 9.49 13.69 3.85
N GLN A 264 10.79 14.00 3.99
CA GLN A 264 11.27 15.00 4.93
C GLN A 264 10.67 16.39 4.65
N ALA A 265 10.67 16.84 3.40
CA ALA A 265 10.10 18.13 3.01
C ALA A 265 8.58 18.21 3.30
N VAL A 266 7.83 17.15 2.99
CA VAL A 266 6.40 17.07 3.29
C VAL A 266 6.15 17.07 4.79
N HIS A 267 6.94 16.33 5.56
CA HIS A 267 6.88 16.33 7.02
C HIS A 267 7.13 17.72 7.59
N ASP A 268 8.27 18.32 7.25
CA ASP A 268 8.71 19.59 7.83
C ASP A 268 7.75 20.73 7.48
N ARG A 269 7.28 20.79 6.24
CA ARG A 269 6.28 21.79 5.83
C ARG A 269 4.94 21.58 6.53
N THR A 270 4.54 20.33 6.80
CA THR A 270 3.33 20.05 7.58
C THR A 270 3.48 20.58 9.00
N VAL A 271 4.60 20.28 9.66
CA VAL A 271 4.90 20.74 11.03
C VAL A 271 5.01 22.27 11.10
N GLU A 272 5.61 22.91 10.09
CA GLU A 272 5.66 24.38 9.99
C GLU A 272 4.25 24.98 9.97
N LEU A 273 3.35 24.44 9.14
CA LEU A 273 1.96 24.91 9.05
C LEU A 273 1.18 24.67 10.35
N MET A 274 1.38 23.52 11.00
CA MET A 274 0.82 23.26 12.33
C MET A 274 1.25 24.35 13.33
N ASN A 275 2.54 24.65 13.40
CA ASN A 275 3.08 25.67 14.31
C ASN A 275 2.65 27.10 13.95
N SER A 276 2.31 27.37 12.68
CA SER A 276 1.77 28.67 12.25
C SER A 276 0.32 28.90 12.66
N GLY A 277 -0.39 27.86 13.13
CA GLY A 277 -1.82 27.91 13.45
C GLY A 277 -2.74 27.73 12.24
N ALA A 278 -2.22 27.27 11.09
CA ALA A 278 -3.05 26.88 9.96
C ALA A 278 -3.93 25.67 10.32
N ASP A 279 -5.00 25.44 9.55
CA ASP A 279 -5.80 24.22 9.67
C ASP A 279 -5.27 23.10 8.76
N VAL A 280 -5.67 21.85 9.06
CA VAL A 280 -5.24 20.66 8.32
C VAL A 280 -5.59 20.72 6.84
N TYR A 281 -6.73 21.30 6.45
CA TYR A 281 -7.14 21.39 5.04
C TYR A 281 -6.30 22.41 4.28
N THR A 282 -5.91 23.50 4.94
CA THR A 282 -4.91 24.44 4.41
C THR A 282 -3.58 23.72 4.18
N ALA A 283 -3.10 22.93 5.14
CA ALA A 283 -1.89 22.13 4.95
C ALA A 283 -2.00 21.11 3.81
N MET A 284 -3.12 20.38 3.70
CA MET A 284 -3.35 19.43 2.61
C MET A 284 -3.34 20.12 1.23
N ARG A 285 -3.77 21.38 1.14
CA ARG A 285 -3.75 22.16 -0.10
C ARG A 285 -2.40 22.80 -0.41
N GLU A 286 -1.59 23.16 0.59
CA GLU A 286 -0.35 23.90 0.38
C GLU A 286 0.90 23.02 0.35
N VAL A 287 0.94 21.94 1.14
CA VAL A 287 2.12 21.07 1.19
C VAL A 287 2.22 20.27 -0.10
N ARG A 288 3.40 20.33 -0.72
CA ARG A 288 3.74 19.62 -1.96
C ARG A 288 5.15 19.06 -1.84
N VAL A 289 5.42 17.97 -2.56
CA VAL A 289 6.79 17.52 -2.80
C VAL A 289 7.49 18.58 -3.65
N PRO A 290 8.71 19.02 -3.28
CA PRO A 290 9.52 19.91 -4.11
C PRO A 290 9.68 19.40 -5.55
N GLU A 291 9.55 20.30 -6.53
CA GLU A 291 9.55 19.94 -7.97
C GLU A 291 10.85 19.24 -8.43
N ASP A 292 11.96 19.52 -7.75
CA ASP A 292 13.28 18.97 -8.07
C ASP A 292 13.48 17.51 -7.61
N LEU A 293 12.61 16.98 -6.75
CA LEU A 293 12.67 15.59 -6.27
C LEU A 293 11.85 14.62 -7.15
N ASP A 294 10.78 15.10 -7.79
CA ASP A 294 9.93 14.39 -8.77
C ASP A 294 9.53 12.93 -8.40
N VAL A 295 8.92 12.79 -7.22
CA VAL A 295 8.33 11.55 -6.70
C VAL A 295 6.82 11.55 -6.99
N GLY A 296 6.29 10.41 -7.46
CA GLY A 296 4.90 10.34 -7.91
C GLY A 296 3.87 10.10 -6.80
N GLU A 297 2.58 10.15 -7.16
CA GLU A 297 1.43 9.89 -6.27
C GLU A 297 0.49 8.78 -6.80
N GLY A 298 1.04 7.75 -7.46
CA GLY A 298 0.28 6.69 -8.10
C GLY A 298 -0.37 5.70 -7.13
N TYR A 299 0.10 5.65 -5.87
CA TYR A 299 -0.42 4.79 -4.83
C TYR A 299 -0.72 5.57 -3.53
N GLY A 300 0.30 6.19 -2.95
CA GLY A 300 0.13 7.19 -1.89
C GLY A 300 -0.23 8.58 -2.44
N LYS A 301 -0.58 9.50 -1.53
CA LYS A 301 -0.87 10.89 -1.88
C LYS A 301 -0.32 11.85 -0.83
N THR A 302 0.34 12.92 -1.25
CA THR A 302 0.93 13.92 -0.33
C THR A 302 -0.13 14.51 0.60
N ALA A 303 -1.29 14.89 0.07
CA ALA A 303 -2.38 15.42 0.89
C ALA A 303 -2.87 14.41 1.95
N TRP A 304 -2.84 13.11 1.67
CA TRP A 304 -3.19 12.08 2.66
C TRP A 304 -2.08 11.91 3.70
N ASN A 305 -0.83 11.97 3.27
CA ASN A 305 0.32 11.92 4.18
C ASN A 305 0.35 13.13 5.12
N VAL A 306 0.03 14.33 4.64
CA VAL A 306 -0.11 15.54 5.48
C VAL A 306 -1.15 15.31 6.58
N ARG A 307 -2.31 14.76 6.22
CA ARG A 307 -3.35 14.42 7.20
C ARG A 307 -2.87 13.36 8.19
N ALA A 308 -2.16 12.33 7.72
CA ALA A 308 -1.61 11.29 8.58
C ALA A 308 -0.59 11.85 9.59
N ILE A 309 0.35 12.69 9.12
CA ILE A 309 1.31 13.40 9.97
C ILE A 309 0.56 14.24 11.02
N TRP A 310 -0.46 14.99 10.59
CA TRP A 310 -1.27 15.82 11.47
C TRP A 310 -1.96 15.01 12.57
N GLU A 311 -2.66 13.95 12.19
CA GLU A 311 -3.39 13.09 13.14
C GLU A 311 -2.45 12.30 14.05
N MET A 312 -1.23 11.98 13.61
CA MET A 312 -0.22 11.37 14.48
C MET A 312 0.26 12.31 15.59
N TYR A 313 0.45 13.60 15.30
CA TYR A 313 0.90 14.57 16.28
C TYR A 313 -0.21 15.14 17.16
N ALA A 314 -1.38 15.44 16.57
CA ALA A 314 -2.45 16.17 17.22
C ALA A 314 -3.71 15.34 17.51
N GLY A 315 -3.82 14.13 16.93
CA GLY A 315 -5.02 13.32 17.02
C GLY A 315 -6.20 13.88 16.21
N TRP A 316 -7.41 13.41 16.57
CA TRP A 316 -8.64 13.72 15.84
C TRP A 316 -9.26 15.09 16.18
N PHE A 317 -8.95 15.66 17.34
CA PHE A 317 -9.57 16.91 17.83
C PHE A 317 -8.86 18.13 17.25
N GLN A 318 -9.53 18.86 16.36
CA GLN A 318 -8.90 19.93 15.58
C GLN A 318 -9.05 21.33 16.19
N HIS A 319 -9.68 21.46 17.36
CA HIS A 319 -9.93 22.74 18.03
C HIS A 319 -10.73 23.76 17.18
N ARG A 320 -11.55 23.30 16.23
CA ARG A 320 -12.33 24.17 15.33
C ARG A 320 -13.74 24.41 15.84
N SER A 321 -14.35 23.41 16.47
CA SER A 321 -15.74 23.49 16.92
C SER A 321 -15.99 22.62 18.16
N THR A 322 -16.91 23.07 19.01
CA THR A 322 -17.42 22.26 20.14
C THR A 322 -18.08 20.97 19.64
N THR A 323 -18.63 20.96 18.42
CA THR A 323 -19.28 19.77 17.85
C THR A 323 -18.32 18.59 17.67
N GLU A 324 -17.02 18.83 17.57
CA GLU A 324 -16.01 17.76 17.44
C GLU A 324 -15.96 16.88 18.70
N LEU A 325 -16.36 17.40 19.86
CA LEU A 325 -16.36 16.66 21.13
C LEU A 325 -17.54 15.67 21.29
N TYR A 326 -18.49 15.67 20.35
CA TYR A 326 -19.71 14.89 20.47
C TYR A 326 -19.87 13.93 19.30
N GLY A 327 -20.47 12.76 19.56
CA GLY A 327 -20.77 11.75 18.55
C GLY A 327 -21.92 12.09 17.59
N VAL A 328 -22.34 13.37 17.52
CA VAL A 328 -23.37 13.82 16.57
C VAL A 328 -22.69 14.10 15.24
N ALA A 329 -23.01 13.29 14.23
CA ALA A 329 -22.39 13.38 12.92
C ALA A 329 -22.70 14.73 12.24
N PRO A 330 -21.74 15.36 11.53
CA PRO A 330 -21.99 16.63 10.84
C PRO A 330 -23.15 16.59 9.83
N ASN A 331 -23.41 15.43 9.22
CA ASN A 331 -24.52 15.24 8.28
C ASN A 331 -25.88 15.01 8.96
N SER A 332 -25.98 15.00 10.29
CA SER A 332 -27.27 14.82 10.98
C SER A 332 -28.27 15.96 10.71
N VAL A 333 -27.77 17.11 10.25
CA VAL A 333 -28.57 18.29 9.90
C VAL A 333 -28.88 18.39 8.41
N ALA A 334 -28.51 17.38 7.61
CA ALA A 334 -28.68 17.43 6.15
C ALA A 334 -30.13 17.71 5.74
N ALA A 335 -31.11 17.03 6.35
CA ALA A 335 -32.53 17.27 6.10
C ALA A 335 -32.97 18.69 6.49
N ASP A 336 -32.45 19.25 7.59
CA ASP A 336 -32.78 20.61 8.01
C ASP A 336 -32.25 21.65 6.99
N VAL A 337 -31.03 21.45 6.50
CA VAL A 337 -30.41 22.30 5.47
C VAL A 337 -31.17 22.20 4.15
N VAL A 338 -31.51 20.99 3.71
CA VAL A 338 -32.26 20.75 2.46
C VAL A 338 -33.67 21.34 2.55
N ASN A 339 -34.38 21.18 3.68
CA ASN A 339 -35.69 21.78 3.89
C ASN A 339 -35.64 23.32 3.90
N ALA A 340 -34.57 23.92 4.42
CA ALA A 340 -34.40 25.36 4.47
C ALA A 340 -34.00 25.99 3.12
N ALA A 341 -33.13 25.33 2.36
CA ALA A 341 -32.58 25.85 1.10
C ALA A 341 -33.35 25.39 -0.15
N GLY A 342 -33.99 24.22 -0.09
CA GLY A 342 -34.59 23.51 -1.22
C GLY A 342 -33.59 22.62 -1.96
N ALA A 343 -33.96 21.35 -2.21
CA ALA A 343 -33.11 20.38 -2.91
C ALA A 343 -32.71 20.86 -4.31
N ASP A 344 -33.68 21.29 -5.13
CA ASP A 344 -33.43 21.81 -6.49
C ASP A 344 -32.40 22.95 -6.51
N ALA A 345 -32.48 23.88 -5.55
CA ALA A 345 -31.56 25.00 -5.47
C ALA A 345 -30.13 24.54 -5.13
N LEU A 346 -29.99 23.59 -4.19
CA LEU A 346 -28.68 23.02 -3.85
C LEU A 346 -28.07 22.25 -5.03
N VAL A 347 -28.88 21.50 -5.78
CA VAL A 347 -28.45 20.78 -6.98
C VAL A 347 -28.00 21.73 -8.09
N GLU A 348 -28.72 22.83 -8.32
CA GLU A 348 -28.31 23.86 -9.29
C GLU A 348 -26.97 24.51 -8.90
N VAL A 349 -26.76 24.80 -7.62
CA VAL A 349 -25.46 25.30 -7.13
C VAL A 349 -24.37 24.24 -7.29
N ALA A 350 -24.65 22.97 -6.99
CA ALA A 350 -23.72 21.87 -7.20
C ALA A 350 -23.31 21.74 -8.68
N ARG A 351 -24.27 21.83 -9.60
CA ARG A 351 -24.02 21.84 -11.04
C ARG A 351 -23.14 23.03 -11.45
N ALA A 352 -23.38 24.22 -10.88
CA ALA A 352 -22.53 25.39 -11.14
C ALA A 352 -21.09 25.22 -10.62
N HIS A 353 -20.90 24.55 -9.48
CA HIS A 353 -19.58 24.17 -8.98
C HIS A 353 -18.87 23.22 -9.94
N LEU A 354 -19.58 22.19 -10.40
CA LEU A 354 -19.04 21.21 -11.35
C LEU A 354 -18.62 21.86 -12.67
N VAL A 355 -19.49 22.67 -13.28
CA VAL A 355 -19.17 23.45 -14.49
C VAL A 355 -17.97 24.39 -14.27
N GLY A 356 -17.83 24.91 -13.05
CA GLY A 356 -16.71 25.75 -12.63
C GLY A 356 -15.44 25.00 -12.26
N GLY A 357 -15.33 23.69 -12.54
CA GLY A 357 -14.13 22.88 -12.24
C GLY A 357 -13.92 22.62 -10.76
N ARG A 358 -14.98 22.65 -9.94
CA ARG A 358 -14.96 22.42 -8.48
C ARG A 358 -15.80 21.19 -8.10
N PRO A 359 -15.40 19.98 -8.55
CA PRO A 359 -16.20 18.78 -8.38
C PRO A 359 -16.36 18.36 -6.90
N VAL A 360 -15.35 18.57 -6.06
CA VAL A 360 -15.44 18.20 -4.62
C VAL A 360 -16.44 19.08 -3.88
N GLU A 361 -16.51 20.36 -4.20
CA GLU A 361 -17.53 21.27 -3.66
C GLU A 361 -18.94 20.93 -4.18
N ALA A 362 -19.06 20.46 -5.43
CA ALA A 362 -20.31 19.92 -5.93
C ALA A 362 -20.75 18.68 -5.11
N LEU A 363 -19.81 17.78 -4.79
CA LEU A 363 -20.07 16.60 -3.98
C LEU A 363 -20.55 16.95 -2.56
N HIS A 364 -19.94 17.93 -1.90
CA HIS A 364 -20.41 18.38 -0.59
C HIS A 364 -21.88 18.79 -0.58
N LEU A 365 -22.38 19.38 -1.67
CA LEU A 365 -23.78 19.78 -1.80
C LEU A 365 -24.68 18.58 -2.13
N THR A 366 -24.26 17.71 -3.05
CA THR A 366 -25.03 16.51 -3.38
C THR A 366 -25.11 15.54 -2.21
N ASP A 367 -24.07 15.42 -1.39
CA ASP A 367 -24.07 14.57 -0.19
C ASP A 367 -25.15 14.98 0.82
N LEU A 368 -25.38 16.30 0.98
CA LEU A 368 -26.46 16.81 1.83
C LEU A 368 -27.83 16.44 1.26
N VAL A 369 -28.02 16.63 -0.04
CA VAL A 369 -29.28 16.27 -0.72
C VAL A 369 -29.52 14.78 -0.63
N LEU A 370 -28.53 13.93 -0.94
CA LEU A 370 -28.67 12.47 -0.94
C LEU A 370 -28.78 11.87 0.46
N ALA A 371 -28.25 12.53 1.50
CA ALA A 371 -28.50 12.13 2.88
C ALA A 371 -29.95 12.40 3.31
N ALA A 372 -30.59 13.46 2.81
CA ALA A 372 -31.99 13.78 3.09
C ALA A 372 -32.97 13.03 2.17
N GLU A 373 -32.64 12.93 0.89
CA GLU A 373 -33.46 12.40 -0.20
C GLU A 373 -32.62 11.45 -1.08
N PRO A 374 -32.37 10.20 -0.64
CA PRO A 374 -31.44 9.26 -1.31
C PRO A 374 -31.80 8.92 -2.76
N ALA A 375 -33.07 9.11 -3.14
CA ALA A 375 -33.61 8.82 -4.47
C ALA A 375 -33.65 10.05 -5.39
N ASP A 376 -33.14 11.21 -4.98
CA ASP A 376 -33.10 12.41 -5.81
C ASP A 376 -32.24 12.16 -7.06
N SER A 377 -32.92 12.02 -8.20
CA SER A 377 -32.26 11.69 -9.47
C SER A 377 -31.31 12.77 -9.97
N ALA A 378 -31.58 14.04 -9.67
CA ALA A 378 -30.79 15.16 -10.15
C ALA A 378 -29.48 15.29 -9.35
N ALA A 379 -29.56 15.14 -8.03
CA ALA A 379 -28.40 15.09 -7.15
C ALA A 379 -27.50 13.87 -7.48
N ARG A 380 -28.09 12.68 -7.69
CA ARG A 380 -27.35 11.48 -8.10
C ARG A 380 -26.62 11.70 -9.43
N ALA A 381 -27.27 12.34 -10.41
CA ALA A 381 -26.66 12.63 -11.69
C ALA A 381 -25.47 13.60 -11.56
N VAL A 382 -25.63 14.71 -10.83
CA VAL A 382 -24.52 15.66 -10.59
C VAL A 382 -23.37 15.00 -9.82
N ALA A 383 -23.68 14.18 -8.81
CA ALA A 383 -22.66 13.43 -8.07
C ALA A 383 -21.89 12.48 -8.99
N ALA A 384 -22.56 11.74 -9.87
CA ALA A 384 -21.91 10.84 -10.83
C ALA A 384 -20.99 11.61 -11.80
N GLU A 385 -21.46 12.73 -12.36
CA GLU A 385 -20.67 13.58 -13.25
C GLU A 385 -19.45 14.18 -12.52
N ALA A 386 -19.59 14.55 -11.24
CA ALA A 386 -18.47 15.04 -10.43
C ALA A 386 -17.42 13.95 -10.15
N HIS A 387 -17.84 12.72 -9.89
CA HIS A 387 -16.92 11.57 -9.76
C HIS A 387 -16.22 11.26 -11.10
N GLU A 388 -16.91 11.36 -12.23
CA GLU A 388 -16.33 11.18 -13.57
C GLU A 388 -15.27 12.23 -13.90
N ALA A 389 -15.53 13.49 -13.54
CA ALA A 389 -14.54 14.57 -13.68
C ALA A 389 -13.28 14.28 -12.86
N LEU A 390 -13.45 13.90 -11.59
CA LEU A 390 -12.33 13.52 -10.71
C LEU A 390 -11.56 12.30 -11.22
N LEU A 391 -12.27 11.33 -11.84
CA LEU A 391 -11.67 10.12 -12.38
C LEU A 391 -10.79 10.42 -13.60
N GLY A 392 -11.19 11.39 -14.43
CA GLY A 392 -10.40 11.86 -15.56
C GLY A 392 -9.09 12.55 -15.17
N ASP A 393 -9.02 13.11 -13.95
CA ASP A 393 -7.90 13.92 -13.46
C ASP A 393 -6.92 13.15 -12.54
N THR A 394 -7.03 11.82 -12.45
CA THR A 394 -6.23 11.04 -11.51
C THR A 394 -5.70 9.72 -12.06
N ASP A 395 -4.41 9.49 -11.80
CA ASP A 395 -3.74 8.20 -12.01
C ASP A 395 -3.50 7.43 -10.71
N ASN A 396 -3.98 7.94 -9.56
CA ASN A 396 -3.82 7.27 -8.28
C ASN A 396 -4.74 6.04 -8.20
N PHE A 397 -4.15 4.87 -7.92
CA PHE A 397 -4.85 3.58 -7.85
C PHE A 397 -6.10 3.62 -6.97
N TRP A 398 -5.96 4.12 -5.74
CA TRP A 398 -7.02 4.12 -4.75
C TRP A 398 -8.14 5.09 -5.10
N VAL A 399 -7.78 6.27 -5.63
CA VAL A 399 -8.77 7.25 -6.10
C VAL A 399 -9.56 6.66 -7.25
N LYS A 400 -8.90 6.08 -8.27
CA LYS A 400 -9.59 5.48 -9.42
C LYS A 400 -10.55 4.38 -9.00
N ALA A 401 -10.10 3.49 -8.12
CA ALA A 401 -10.92 2.41 -7.59
C ALA A 401 -12.18 2.93 -6.88
N TRP A 402 -12.02 3.93 -6.01
CA TRP A 402 -13.12 4.52 -5.26
C TRP A 402 -14.12 5.24 -6.17
N LEU A 403 -13.64 6.13 -7.03
CA LEU A 403 -14.49 6.90 -7.94
C LEU A 403 -15.26 5.99 -8.91
N THR A 404 -14.62 4.92 -9.40
CA THR A 404 -15.29 3.94 -10.26
C THR A 404 -16.45 3.24 -9.54
N GLU A 405 -16.24 2.89 -8.27
CA GLU A 405 -17.29 2.25 -7.46
C GLU A 405 -18.47 3.20 -7.22
N GLU A 406 -18.20 4.44 -6.80
CA GLU A 406 -19.23 5.45 -6.58
C GLU A 406 -20.02 5.75 -7.85
N ILE A 407 -19.36 5.81 -9.02
CA ILE A 407 -20.05 5.99 -10.32
C ILE A 407 -20.99 4.82 -10.59
N HIS A 408 -20.55 3.58 -10.37
CA HIS A 408 -21.41 2.40 -10.56
C HIS A 408 -22.62 2.44 -9.62
N GLU A 409 -22.42 2.74 -8.33
CA GLU A 409 -23.52 2.84 -7.35
C GLU A 409 -24.50 3.97 -7.70
N LEU A 410 -24.01 5.14 -8.09
CA LEU A 410 -24.83 6.29 -8.45
C LEU A 410 -25.63 6.05 -9.73
N ARG A 411 -25.04 5.37 -10.71
CA ARG A 411 -25.69 5.03 -12.00
C ARG A 411 -26.50 3.72 -11.96
N GLY A 412 -26.36 2.91 -10.93
CA GLY A 412 -27.04 1.61 -10.80
C GLY A 412 -26.52 0.55 -11.77
N LEU A 413 -25.20 0.52 -11.98
CA LEU A 413 -24.50 -0.36 -12.93
C LEU A 413 -24.00 -1.67 -12.30
#